data_AF-A0A3E1YE44-F1
#
_entry.id   AF-A0A3E1YE44-F1
#
_cell.length_a   1.000
_cell.length_b   1.000
_cell.length_c   1.000
_cell.angle_alpha   90.00
_cell.angle_beta   90.00
_cell.angle_gamma   90.00
#
_symmetry.space_group_name_H-M   'P 1'
#
loop_
_entity.id
_entity.type
_entity.pdbx_description
1 polymer ?
#
loop_
_entity_poly.entity_id
_entity_poly.type
_entity_poly.pdbx_seq_one_letter_code
_entity_poly.pdbx_strand_id
1 'polypeptide(L)'
;MKKIYQRLAAVLLIFSACTKTETIPFTPEADNQLLEYKIVNVQGTPIYGAINQADSSVTIYLPFYLQLTILEPELKVSDGATITPASGTMIEDLLDFFRNGRTIKYNVKGKAGNVKGYTLHIQVQQPDLTVKEITTDPANPVTYNIDMKAFFDSFSFTLNGAGFASNLDMIKVVLVDEQNKEYGPLDISQFNTTDLTTLSFSITQYKNMSSAILATLPATGLYKVRIYSYAKVATTQNSIRINLLNK
;
A
#
# COMPACT_ATOMS: atom_id res chain seq x y z
N MET A 1 71.86 -82.33 -1.33
CA MET A 1 71.08 -81.72 -0.24
C MET A 1 70.28 -80.55 -0.84
N LYS A 2 68.98 -80.78 -1.10
CA LYS A 2 67.80 -80.10 -0.48
C LYS A 2 67.48 -78.68 -1.00
N LYS A 3 66.33 -78.62 -1.67
CA LYS A 3 65.47 -77.47 -1.99
C LYS A 3 65.14 -76.61 -0.76
N ILE A 4 64.84 -75.32 -0.97
CA ILE A 4 63.76 -74.48 -0.36
C ILE A 4 63.96 -73.05 -0.92
N TYR A 5 63.21 -72.60 -1.93
CA TYR A 5 61.84 -72.03 -1.94
C TYR A 5 61.66 -70.71 -1.18
N GLN A 6 61.38 -69.66 -1.97
CA GLN A 6 60.22 -68.75 -1.87
C GLN A 6 60.26 -67.41 -1.10
N ARG A 7 59.96 -66.35 -1.88
CA ARG A 7 59.07 -65.18 -1.66
C ARG A 7 59.65 -63.89 -1.05
N LEU A 8 59.67 -62.82 -1.86
CA LEU A 8 58.88 -61.56 -1.73
C LEU A 8 59.49 -60.55 -2.75
N ALA A 9 59.06 -60.47 -4.01
CA ALA A 9 57.86 -59.79 -4.53
C ALA A 9 57.53 -58.44 -3.84
N ALA A 10 57.79 -57.35 -4.58
CA ALA A 10 57.14 -56.04 -4.58
C ALA A 10 57.11 -55.28 -3.23
N VAL A 11 57.34 -53.98 -3.16
CA VAL A 11 56.40 -52.97 -3.67
C VAL A 11 57.14 -51.62 -3.69
N LEU A 12 57.33 -51.07 -4.88
CA LEU A 12 57.62 -49.66 -5.08
C LEU A 12 56.26 -48.94 -4.99
N LEU A 13 55.90 -48.43 -3.81
CA LEU A 13 54.69 -47.65 -3.59
C LEU A 13 54.86 -46.28 -4.27
N ILE A 14 54.49 -46.23 -5.54
CA ILE A 14 54.20 -44.97 -6.23
C ILE A 14 52.95 -44.41 -5.56
N PHE A 15 53.12 -43.44 -4.67
CA PHE A 15 52.01 -42.64 -4.15
C PHE A 15 51.44 -41.82 -5.31
N SER A 16 50.51 -42.41 -6.06
CA SER A 16 49.56 -41.65 -6.88
C SER A 16 48.64 -40.91 -5.92
N ALA A 17 49.10 -39.74 -5.45
CA ALA A 17 48.25 -38.75 -4.83
C ALA A 17 47.34 -38.17 -5.92
N CYS A 18 46.27 -38.91 -6.24
CA CYS A 18 45.09 -38.34 -6.87
C CYS A 18 44.51 -37.35 -5.87
N THR A 19 44.86 -36.07 -5.98
CA THR A 19 44.00 -35.00 -5.49
C THR A 19 42.67 -35.15 -6.21
N LYS A 20 41.66 -35.69 -5.54
CA LYS A 20 40.27 -35.58 -6.01
C LYS A 20 40.00 -34.09 -6.12
N THR A 21 39.99 -33.59 -7.35
CA THR A 21 39.49 -32.25 -7.62
C THR A 21 38.00 -32.28 -7.35
N GLU A 22 37.58 -31.74 -6.20
CA GLU A 22 36.17 -31.48 -5.95
C GLU A 22 35.73 -30.35 -6.87
N THR A 23 35.16 -30.72 -8.01
CA THR A 23 34.47 -29.76 -8.87
C THR A 23 33.15 -29.44 -8.19
N ILE A 24 33.05 -28.24 -7.60
CA ILE A 24 31.75 -27.69 -7.21
C ILE A 24 30.95 -27.56 -8.51
N PRO A 25 29.81 -28.26 -8.67
CA PRO A 25 29.02 -28.15 -9.87
C PRO A 25 28.55 -26.70 -10.02
N PHE A 26 28.85 -26.10 -11.19
CA PHE A 26 28.33 -24.78 -11.54
C PHE A 26 26.81 -24.87 -11.54
N THR A 27 26.17 -24.18 -10.60
CA THR A 27 24.73 -24.03 -10.60
C THR A 27 24.41 -22.87 -11.54
N PRO A 28 23.72 -23.10 -12.67
CA PRO A 28 23.35 -22.02 -13.58
C PRO A 28 22.55 -20.95 -12.83
N GLU A 29 22.86 -19.68 -13.10
CA GLU A 29 22.03 -18.59 -12.62
C GLU A 29 20.60 -18.75 -13.16
N ALA A 30 19.60 -18.46 -12.33
CA ALA A 30 18.22 -18.56 -12.76
C ALA A 30 17.96 -17.55 -13.88
N ASP A 31 17.46 -18.02 -15.03
CA ASP A 31 17.21 -17.23 -16.23
C ASP A 31 15.88 -16.46 -16.19
N ASN A 32 15.21 -16.40 -15.04
CA ASN A 32 13.91 -15.77 -14.84
C ASN A 32 13.90 -14.79 -13.64
N GLN A 33 15.00 -14.08 -13.43
CA GLN A 33 15.12 -13.12 -12.34
C GLN A 33 14.72 -11.71 -12.75
N LEU A 34 14.12 -10.97 -11.80
CA LEU A 34 14.04 -9.52 -11.86
C LEU A 34 15.35 -8.97 -11.29
N LEU A 35 16.06 -8.14 -12.05
CA LEU A 35 17.39 -7.65 -11.73
C LEU A 35 17.40 -6.18 -11.29
N GLU A 36 16.50 -5.36 -11.83
CA GLU A 36 16.35 -3.96 -11.44
C GLU A 36 14.87 -3.58 -11.44
N TYR A 37 14.48 -2.78 -10.45
CA TYR A 37 13.17 -2.14 -10.36
C TYR A 37 13.40 -0.69 -9.94
N LYS A 38 12.94 0.27 -10.72
CA LYS A 38 12.97 1.69 -10.34
C LYS A 38 11.74 2.43 -10.83
N ILE A 39 11.32 3.45 -10.08
CA ILE A 39 10.27 4.37 -10.47
C ILE A 39 10.91 5.62 -11.07
N VAL A 40 10.52 5.98 -12.29
CA VAL A 40 11.19 7.02 -13.09
C VAL A 40 10.36 8.30 -13.29
N ASN A 41 9.07 8.28 -12.97
CA ASN A 41 8.20 9.48 -13.03
C ASN A 41 8.38 10.41 -11.80
N VAL A 42 9.62 10.62 -11.38
CA VAL A 42 10.00 11.51 -10.27
C VAL A 42 11.06 12.51 -10.73
N GLN A 43 11.03 13.71 -10.15
CA GLN A 43 12.09 14.68 -10.39
C GLN A 43 13.35 14.28 -9.63
N GLY A 44 14.51 14.28 -10.30
CA GLY A 44 15.79 13.92 -9.71
C GLY A 44 16.10 12.42 -9.80
N THR A 45 16.56 11.82 -8.71
CA THR A 45 16.98 10.41 -8.69
C THR A 45 15.77 9.47 -8.68
N PRO A 46 15.75 8.42 -9.51
CA PRO A 46 14.72 7.38 -9.48
C PRO A 46 14.59 6.73 -8.11
N ILE A 47 13.38 6.28 -7.77
CA ILE A 47 13.16 5.49 -6.54
C ILE A 47 13.46 4.04 -6.86
N TYR A 48 14.54 3.51 -6.29
CA TYR A 48 14.94 2.11 -6.48
C TYR A 48 14.16 1.16 -5.57
N GLY A 49 13.79 0.01 -6.12
CA GLY A 49 13.20 -1.10 -5.39
C GLY A 49 14.25 -2.08 -4.90
N ALA A 50 14.11 -2.52 -3.65
CA ALA A 50 14.88 -3.62 -3.10
C ALA A 50 14.27 -4.95 -3.57
N ILE A 51 15.00 -5.71 -4.36
CA ILE A 51 14.56 -7.01 -4.87
C ILE A 51 15.06 -8.10 -3.93
N ASN A 52 14.14 -8.95 -3.46
CA ASN A 52 14.45 -10.14 -2.71
C ASN A 52 14.19 -11.37 -3.59
N GLN A 53 15.27 -12.05 -3.97
CA GLN A 53 15.21 -13.22 -4.85
C GLN A 53 14.63 -14.46 -4.15
N ALA A 54 14.83 -14.61 -2.84
CA ALA A 54 14.34 -15.75 -2.08
C ALA A 54 12.82 -15.66 -1.88
N ASP A 55 12.33 -14.48 -1.50
CA ASP A 55 10.91 -14.24 -1.25
C ASP A 55 10.13 -13.89 -2.52
N SER A 56 10.82 -13.71 -3.65
CA SER A 56 10.24 -13.25 -4.92
C SER A 56 9.40 -11.99 -4.68
N SER A 57 10.03 -10.96 -4.15
CA SER A 57 9.37 -9.70 -3.83
C SER A 57 10.21 -8.49 -4.20
N VAL A 58 9.54 -7.36 -4.37
CA VAL A 58 10.15 -6.05 -4.57
C VAL A 58 9.56 -5.10 -3.55
N THR A 59 10.41 -4.38 -2.83
CA THR A 59 9.94 -3.33 -1.91
C THR A 59 10.42 -1.97 -2.38
N ILE A 60 9.49 -1.03 -2.59
CA ILE A 60 9.82 0.38 -2.82
C ILE A 60 9.46 1.22 -1.61
N TYR A 61 10.31 2.20 -1.30
CA TYR A 61 10.06 3.19 -0.26
C TYR A 61 9.71 4.52 -0.93
N LEU A 62 8.46 4.95 -0.79
CA LEU A 62 7.93 6.13 -1.45
C LEU A 62 7.91 7.32 -0.48
N PRO A 63 8.68 8.40 -0.74
CA PRO A 63 8.59 9.61 0.05
C PRO A 63 7.21 10.27 -0.11
N PHE A 64 6.51 10.48 1.01
CA PHE A 64 5.12 10.95 1.01
C PHE A 64 4.94 12.35 0.39
N TYR A 65 5.95 13.21 0.46
CA TYR A 65 5.90 14.58 -0.06
C TYR A 65 5.77 14.65 -1.59
N LEU A 66 6.06 13.55 -2.30
CA LEU A 66 5.88 13.45 -3.74
C LEU A 66 4.41 13.27 -4.15
N GLN A 67 3.55 12.81 -3.23
CA GLN A 67 2.11 12.59 -3.44
C GLN A 67 1.77 11.84 -4.74
N LEU A 68 2.60 10.86 -5.12
CA LEU A 68 2.39 10.11 -6.36
C LEU A 68 1.10 9.29 -6.28
N THR A 69 0.23 9.44 -7.28
CA THR A 69 -0.96 8.61 -7.48
C THR A 69 -0.80 7.61 -8.62
N ILE A 70 0.24 7.78 -9.43
CA ILE A 70 0.62 6.93 -10.56
C ILE A 70 2.13 6.67 -10.46
N LEU A 71 2.58 5.45 -10.77
CA LEU A 71 4.01 5.12 -10.88
C LEU A 71 4.35 4.62 -12.28
N GLU A 72 5.49 5.07 -12.79
CA GLU A 72 6.10 4.56 -14.03
C GLU A 72 7.32 3.69 -13.68
N PRO A 73 7.19 2.35 -13.74
CA PRO A 73 8.29 1.45 -13.41
C PRO A 73 9.18 1.18 -14.63
N GLU A 74 10.50 1.27 -14.45
CA GLU A 74 11.50 0.74 -15.37
C GLU A 74 12.15 -0.51 -14.77
N LEU A 75 12.16 -1.61 -15.54
CA LEU A 75 12.48 -2.95 -15.07
C LEU A 75 13.59 -3.57 -15.92
N LYS A 76 14.51 -4.30 -15.28
CA LYS A 76 15.47 -5.18 -15.97
C LYS A 76 15.30 -6.59 -15.48
N VAL A 77 15.36 -7.56 -16.39
CA VAL A 77 15.26 -9.00 -16.08
C VAL A 77 16.47 -9.75 -16.63
N SER A 78 16.62 -11.02 -16.27
CA SER A 78 17.63 -11.93 -16.82
C SER A 78 17.70 -11.86 -18.35
N ASP A 79 18.89 -12.09 -18.91
CA ASP A 79 19.09 -12.04 -20.37
C ASP A 79 18.17 -13.03 -21.10
N GLY A 80 17.53 -12.56 -22.17
CA GLY A 80 16.53 -13.32 -22.93
C GLY A 80 15.20 -13.59 -22.22
N ALA A 81 15.01 -13.12 -20.98
CA ALA A 81 13.74 -13.21 -20.27
C ALA A 81 12.76 -12.10 -20.68
N THR A 82 11.47 -12.29 -20.42
CA THR A 82 10.43 -11.28 -20.58
C THR A 82 9.69 -11.06 -19.26
N ILE A 83 9.02 -9.90 -19.12
CA ILE A 83 8.28 -9.54 -17.91
C ILE A 83 6.87 -9.06 -18.24
N THR A 84 5.90 -9.48 -17.42
CA THR A 84 4.50 -9.03 -17.50
C THR A 84 4.01 -8.59 -16.11
N PRO A 85 3.50 -7.36 -15.94
CA PRO A 85 3.42 -6.28 -16.93
C PRO A 85 4.79 -5.86 -17.49
N ALA A 86 4.80 -5.33 -18.71
CA ALA A 86 6.03 -4.87 -19.36
C ALA A 86 6.60 -3.64 -18.63
N SER A 87 7.91 -3.45 -18.71
CA SER A 87 8.55 -2.20 -18.28
C SER A 87 7.87 -0.99 -18.92
N GLY A 88 7.65 0.07 -18.16
CA GLY A 88 6.90 1.27 -18.56
C GLY A 88 5.38 1.15 -18.44
N THR A 89 4.84 -0.02 -18.06
CA THR A 89 3.40 -0.14 -17.79
C THR A 89 3.05 0.62 -16.51
N MET A 90 2.20 1.65 -16.63
CA MET A 90 1.80 2.50 -15.52
C MET A 90 1.07 1.72 -14.42
N ILE A 91 1.40 2.02 -13.17
CA ILE A 91 0.62 1.62 -11.99
C ILE A 91 -0.27 2.80 -11.64
N GLU A 92 -1.54 2.75 -12.04
CA GLU A 92 -2.53 3.80 -11.79
C GLU A 92 -3.31 3.53 -10.49
N ASP A 93 -4.03 4.53 -9.96
CA ASP A 93 -4.89 4.39 -8.77
C ASP A 93 -4.18 3.91 -7.50
N LEU A 94 -3.04 4.51 -7.15
CA LEU A 94 -2.36 4.16 -5.90
C LEU A 94 -3.21 4.41 -4.65
N LEU A 95 -4.16 5.35 -4.68
CA LEU A 95 -5.08 5.57 -3.57
C LEU A 95 -5.96 4.34 -3.30
N ASP A 96 -6.42 3.64 -4.35
CA ASP A 96 -7.13 2.38 -4.19
C ASP A 96 -6.22 1.30 -3.60
N PHE A 97 -4.97 1.20 -4.10
CA PHE A 97 -3.98 0.28 -3.55
C PHE A 97 -3.79 0.47 -2.04
N PHE A 98 -3.61 1.72 -1.57
CA PHE A 98 -3.39 1.99 -0.15
C PHE A 98 -4.64 1.77 0.71
N ARG A 99 -5.82 2.06 0.18
CA ARG A 99 -7.07 2.05 0.95
C ARG A 99 -7.72 0.66 0.99
N ASN A 100 -7.60 -0.09 -0.10
CA ASN A 100 -8.33 -1.35 -0.31
C ASN A 100 -7.41 -2.58 -0.46
N GLY A 101 -6.08 -2.41 -0.47
CA GLY A 101 -5.14 -3.53 -0.41
C GLY A 101 -4.95 -4.31 -1.72
N ARG A 102 -5.03 -3.63 -2.87
CA ARG A 102 -4.76 -4.22 -4.18
C ARG A 102 -3.37 -4.86 -4.22
N THR A 103 -3.24 -6.05 -4.81
CA THR A 103 -1.94 -6.70 -4.98
C THR A 103 -1.40 -6.46 -6.39
N ILE A 104 -0.13 -6.07 -6.50
CA ILE A 104 0.57 -5.87 -7.78
C ILE A 104 1.62 -6.97 -7.94
N LYS A 105 1.61 -7.64 -9.10
CA LYS A 105 2.52 -8.75 -9.40
C LYS A 105 3.22 -8.55 -10.74
N TYR A 106 4.46 -9.04 -10.82
CA TYR A 106 5.24 -9.13 -12.04
C TYR A 106 5.67 -10.56 -12.28
N ASN A 107 5.46 -11.09 -13.47
CA ASN A 107 5.88 -12.43 -13.85
C ASN A 107 7.05 -12.33 -14.81
N VAL A 108 8.21 -12.84 -14.40
CA VAL A 108 9.40 -12.95 -15.25
C VAL A 108 9.41 -14.35 -15.86
N LYS A 109 9.34 -14.42 -17.19
CA LYS A 109 9.43 -15.67 -17.95
C LYS A 109 10.84 -15.79 -18.53
N GLY A 110 11.58 -16.80 -18.08
CA GLY A 110 12.91 -17.10 -18.59
C GLY A 110 12.90 -17.66 -20.01
N LYS A 111 14.08 -17.76 -20.62
CA LYS A 111 14.27 -18.30 -21.96
C LYS A 111 13.85 -19.77 -22.05
N ALA A 112 14.05 -20.53 -20.97
CA ALA A 112 13.58 -21.91 -20.86
C ALA A 112 12.06 -22.03 -20.62
N GLY A 113 11.34 -20.91 -20.47
CA GLY A 113 9.89 -20.85 -20.33
C GLY A 113 9.36 -20.95 -18.89
N ASN A 114 10.24 -21.20 -17.92
CA ASN A 114 9.98 -21.11 -16.48
C ASN A 114 9.57 -19.68 -16.07
N VAL A 115 8.57 -19.58 -15.20
CA VAL A 115 8.02 -18.30 -14.75
C VAL A 115 8.28 -18.10 -13.26
N LYS A 116 8.76 -16.93 -12.88
CA LYS A 116 8.90 -16.50 -11.48
C LYS A 116 8.06 -15.24 -11.25
N GLY A 117 7.15 -15.33 -10.27
CA GLY A 117 6.24 -14.24 -9.91
C GLY A 117 6.79 -13.43 -8.74
N TYR A 118 6.92 -12.11 -8.93
CA TYR A 118 7.32 -11.15 -7.92
C TYR A 118 6.12 -10.36 -7.41
N THR A 119 6.00 -10.19 -6.09
CA THR A 119 5.00 -9.30 -5.49
C THR A 119 5.62 -7.94 -5.18
N LEU A 120 4.98 -6.85 -5.60
CA LEU A 120 5.40 -5.50 -5.28
C LEU A 120 4.80 -5.05 -3.95
N HIS A 121 5.65 -4.61 -3.05
CA HIS A 121 5.32 -3.94 -1.79
C HIS A 121 5.67 -2.46 -1.89
N ILE A 122 4.68 -1.60 -1.66
CA ILE A 122 4.86 -0.15 -1.67
C ILE A 122 4.76 0.33 -0.23
N GLN A 123 5.86 0.84 0.32
CA GLN A 123 5.92 1.41 1.66
C GLN A 123 6.04 2.93 1.57
N VAL A 124 4.95 3.63 1.90
CA VAL A 124 4.98 5.09 1.93
C VAL A 124 5.60 5.55 3.24
N GLN A 125 6.63 6.38 3.14
CA GLN A 125 7.33 7.00 4.27
C GLN A 125 6.54 8.20 4.79
N GLN A 126 5.29 7.98 5.20
CA GLN A 126 4.38 9.01 5.71
C GLN A 126 4.44 9.06 7.24
N PRO A 127 4.40 10.25 7.86
CA PRO A 127 4.15 10.40 9.29
C PRO A 127 2.85 9.72 9.72
N ASP A 128 2.69 9.53 11.03
CA ASP A 128 1.45 8.97 11.54
C ASP A 128 0.27 9.93 11.36
N LEU A 129 -0.87 9.34 10.99
CA LEU A 129 -2.14 10.04 10.88
C LEU A 129 -2.89 9.89 12.20
N THR A 130 -3.17 11.01 12.84
CA THR A 130 -3.90 11.05 14.12
C THR A 130 -5.13 11.92 14.01
N VAL A 131 -6.18 11.56 14.73
CA VAL A 131 -7.42 12.31 14.82
C VAL A 131 -7.80 12.46 16.29
N LYS A 132 -8.25 13.66 16.67
CA LYS A 132 -8.82 13.95 17.97
C LYS A 132 -10.29 13.56 17.96
N GLU A 133 -10.77 13.10 19.10
CA GLU A 133 -12.19 12.79 19.27
C GLU A 133 -13.05 14.04 19.13
N ILE A 134 -14.19 13.90 18.43
CA ILE A 134 -15.22 14.95 18.34
C ILE A 134 -16.05 14.99 19.63
N THR A 135 -16.30 13.82 20.22
CA THR A 135 -16.93 13.69 21.54
C THR A 135 -16.00 12.93 22.47
N THR A 136 -15.79 13.42 23.68
CA THR A 136 -15.00 12.73 24.71
C THR A 136 -15.85 11.78 25.57
N ASP A 137 -17.17 11.94 25.54
CA ASP A 137 -18.12 11.07 26.24
C ASP A 137 -18.81 10.12 25.24
N PRO A 138 -18.50 8.81 25.25
CA PRO A 138 -19.14 7.84 24.37
C PRO A 138 -20.59 7.53 24.76
N ALA A 139 -21.00 7.74 26.02
CA ALA A 139 -22.37 7.50 26.47
C ALA A 139 -23.31 8.62 26.00
N ASN A 140 -22.78 9.83 25.86
CA ASN A 140 -23.52 11.02 25.42
C ASN A 140 -22.88 11.63 24.17
N PRO A 141 -23.02 10.98 23.00
CA PRO A 141 -22.39 11.47 21.78
C PRO A 141 -22.96 12.81 21.34
N VAL A 142 -22.10 13.69 20.83
CA VAL A 142 -22.52 14.92 20.15
C VAL A 142 -23.52 14.56 19.06
N THR A 143 -24.68 15.24 19.09
CA THR A 143 -25.81 14.98 18.20
C THR A 143 -25.99 16.13 17.23
N TYR A 144 -26.05 15.80 15.94
CA TYR A 144 -26.37 16.71 14.85
C TYR A 144 -27.74 16.34 14.28
N ASN A 145 -28.61 17.35 14.15
CA ASN A 145 -29.91 17.18 13.54
C ASN A 145 -29.96 17.98 12.24
N ILE A 146 -30.65 17.46 11.25
CA ILE A 146 -30.96 18.19 10.02
C ILE A 146 -32.40 17.89 9.61
N ASP A 147 -33.20 18.92 9.41
CA ASP A 147 -34.58 18.80 8.92
C ASP A 147 -34.61 18.66 7.41
N MET A 148 -34.97 17.47 6.93
CA MET A 148 -35.03 17.14 5.51
C MET A 148 -36.15 17.89 4.76
N LYS A 149 -37.12 18.48 5.47
CA LYS A 149 -38.21 19.28 4.89
C LYS A 149 -38.00 20.79 4.98
N ALA A 150 -36.99 21.24 5.72
CA ALA A 150 -36.66 22.65 5.78
C ALA A 150 -36.20 23.17 4.42
N PHE A 151 -36.46 24.46 4.14
CA PHE A 151 -35.96 25.11 2.93
C PHE A 151 -34.43 25.10 2.87
N PHE A 152 -33.81 25.36 4.02
CA PHE A 152 -32.38 25.27 4.26
C PHE A 152 -32.18 24.78 5.70
N ASP A 153 -31.33 23.78 5.87
CA ASP A 153 -30.80 23.39 7.17
C ASP A 153 -29.39 22.84 6.99
N SER A 154 -28.53 23.00 7.99
CA SER A 154 -27.17 22.48 7.93
C SER A 154 -26.60 22.24 9.31
N PHE A 155 -25.63 21.35 9.36
CA PHE A 155 -24.73 21.27 10.49
C PHE A 155 -23.30 21.21 10.00
N SER A 156 -22.39 21.63 10.87
CA SER A 156 -20.96 21.58 10.61
C SER A 156 -20.26 21.00 11.81
N PHE A 157 -19.15 20.33 11.54
CA PHE A 157 -18.24 19.87 12.57
C PHE A 157 -16.81 19.94 12.06
N THR A 158 -15.88 19.94 13.00
CA THR A 158 -14.46 20.06 12.71
C THR A 158 -13.73 18.85 13.29
N LEU A 159 -12.89 18.25 12.46
CA LEU A 159 -11.96 17.20 12.86
C LEU A 159 -10.58 17.82 13.02
N ASN A 160 -10.00 17.64 14.21
CA ASN A 160 -8.63 18.08 14.48
C ASN A 160 -7.71 16.86 14.50
N GLY A 161 -6.45 17.03 14.13
CA GLY A 161 -5.51 15.92 14.02
C GLY A 161 -4.13 16.35 13.58
N ALA A 162 -3.35 15.39 13.11
CA ALA A 162 -2.05 15.60 12.49
C ALA A 162 -1.80 14.55 11.41
N GLY A 163 -0.90 14.84 10.47
CA GLY A 163 -0.56 13.93 9.37
C GLY A 163 -1.56 13.96 8.20
N PHE A 164 -2.40 15.01 8.11
CA PHE A 164 -3.23 15.24 6.94
C PHE A 164 -2.35 15.57 5.73
N ALA A 165 -2.68 15.01 4.57
CA ALA A 165 -2.00 15.30 3.32
C ALA A 165 -2.23 16.77 2.96
N SER A 166 -1.26 17.42 2.31
CA SER A 166 -1.37 18.81 1.88
C SER A 166 -2.26 19.03 0.65
N ASN A 167 -2.77 17.94 0.05
CA ASN A 167 -3.64 17.96 -1.11
C ASN A 167 -4.97 17.25 -0.79
N LEU A 168 -6.08 17.92 -1.05
CA LEU A 168 -7.44 17.40 -0.81
C LEU A 168 -7.75 16.15 -1.62
N ASP A 169 -7.20 16.00 -2.84
CA ASP A 169 -7.42 14.81 -3.65
C ASP A 169 -6.85 13.54 -2.99
N MET A 170 -5.89 13.71 -2.07
CA MET A 170 -5.31 12.60 -1.30
C MET A 170 -6.13 12.27 -0.06
N ILE A 171 -7.08 13.13 0.33
CA ILE A 171 -7.91 12.98 1.52
C ILE A 171 -9.29 12.44 1.14
N LYS A 172 -9.74 11.40 1.84
CA LYS A 172 -11.14 10.93 1.78
C LYS A 172 -11.64 10.80 3.21
N VAL A 173 -12.73 11.47 3.54
CA VAL A 173 -13.37 11.35 4.86
C VAL A 173 -14.74 10.73 4.71
N VAL A 174 -15.06 9.77 5.58
CA VAL A 174 -16.32 9.02 5.56
C VAL A 174 -16.87 8.88 6.98
N LEU A 175 -18.18 8.72 7.07
CA LEU A 175 -18.86 8.26 8.27
C LEU A 175 -18.90 6.72 8.27
N VAL A 176 -18.67 6.10 9.42
CA VAL A 176 -18.63 4.64 9.56
C VAL A 176 -19.62 4.21 10.62
N ASP A 177 -20.58 3.37 10.26
CA ASP A 177 -21.57 2.85 11.20
C ASP A 177 -21.02 1.69 12.06
N GLU A 178 -21.87 1.15 12.94
CA GLU A 178 -21.55 0.04 13.83
C GLU A 178 -21.26 -1.28 13.08
N GLN A 179 -21.74 -1.42 11.85
CA GLN A 179 -21.46 -2.57 10.97
C GLN A 179 -20.21 -2.35 10.11
N ASN A 180 -19.45 -1.28 10.38
CA ASN A 180 -18.26 -0.87 9.65
C ASN A 180 -18.53 -0.48 8.18
N LYS A 181 -19.78 -0.15 7.85
CA LYS A 181 -20.15 0.35 6.52
C LYS A 181 -19.83 1.84 6.43
N GLU A 182 -19.22 2.22 5.31
CA GLU A 182 -18.83 3.61 5.04
C GLU A 182 -19.96 4.37 4.31
N TYR A 183 -20.15 5.63 4.71
CA TYR A 183 -21.02 6.61 4.06
C TYR A 183 -20.20 7.85 3.72
N GLY A 184 -20.29 8.32 2.48
CA GLY A 184 -19.55 9.49 1.99
C GLY A 184 -19.08 9.32 0.55
N PRO A 185 -18.04 10.07 0.14
CA PRO A 185 -17.21 10.96 0.97
C PRO A 185 -17.96 12.17 1.53
N LEU A 186 -17.44 12.74 2.62
CA LEU A 186 -17.85 14.04 3.13
C LEU A 186 -17.17 15.16 2.36
N ASP A 187 -17.92 16.23 2.06
CA ASP A 187 -17.37 17.44 1.46
C ASP A 187 -16.59 18.24 2.52
N ILE A 188 -15.31 18.51 2.23
CA ILE A 188 -14.45 19.34 3.08
C ILE A 188 -14.74 20.80 2.74
N SER A 189 -15.35 21.52 3.68
CA SER A 189 -15.78 22.91 3.48
C SER A 189 -14.67 23.93 3.70
N GLN A 190 -13.69 23.60 4.54
CA GLN A 190 -12.50 24.42 4.75
C GLN A 190 -11.26 23.54 4.91
N PHE A 191 -10.20 23.91 4.18
CA PHE A 191 -8.91 23.27 4.24
C PHE A 191 -7.80 24.32 4.19
N ASN A 192 -6.99 24.38 5.24
CA ASN A 192 -5.87 25.29 5.31
C ASN A 192 -4.58 24.55 4.91
N THR A 193 -4.03 24.84 3.73
CA THR A 193 -2.77 24.23 3.28
C THR A 193 -1.55 24.66 4.10
N THR A 194 -1.67 25.73 4.89
CA THR A 194 -0.64 26.20 5.84
C THR A 194 -0.82 25.61 7.24
N ASP A 195 -1.99 25.06 7.54
CA ASP A 195 -2.31 24.40 8.80
C ASP A 195 -3.07 23.08 8.55
N LEU A 196 -2.29 22.01 8.38
CA LEU A 196 -2.78 20.67 8.09
C LEU A 196 -3.25 19.91 9.33
N THR A 197 -3.73 20.63 10.36
CA THR A 197 -4.21 20.03 11.61
C THR A 197 -5.73 20.04 11.73
N THR A 198 -6.44 20.68 10.79
CA THR A 198 -7.88 20.86 10.87
C THR A 198 -8.57 20.59 9.54
N LEU A 199 -9.67 19.85 9.60
CA LEU A 199 -10.62 19.66 8.50
C LEU A 199 -12.01 20.02 8.99
N SER A 200 -12.68 20.93 8.29
CA SER A 200 -14.06 21.29 8.59
C SER A 200 -14.99 20.75 7.51
N PHE A 201 -16.17 20.30 7.95
CA PHE A 201 -17.19 19.71 7.10
C PHE A 201 -18.50 20.46 7.31
N SER A 202 -19.27 20.60 6.23
CA SER A 202 -20.65 21.08 6.30
C SER A 202 -21.54 20.10 5.54
N ILE A 203 -22.56 19.60 6.21
CA ILE A 203 -23.62 18.81 5.59
C ILE A 203 -24.83 19.72 5.49
N THR A 204 -25.24 19.99 4.26
CA THR A 204 -26.27 20.99 3.96
C THR A 204 -27.45 20.32 3.26
N GLN A 205 -28.65 20.59 3.76
CA GLN A 205 -29.91 20.33 3.09
C GLN A 205 -30.36 21.64 2.45
N TYR A 206 -30.36 21.70 1.13
CA TYR A 206 -30.84 22.85 0.37
C TYR A 206 -31.41 22.38 -0.97
N LYS A 207 -32.56 22.91 -1.36
CA LYS A 207 -33.32 22.45 -2.54
C LYS A 207 -32.42 22.28 -3.77
N ASN A 208 -32.37 21.05 -4.30
CA ASN A 208 -31.58 20.62 -5.48
C ASN A 208 -30.05 20.76 -5.35
N MET A 209 -29.52 21.10 -4.18
CA MET A 209 -28.09 21.30 -3.91
C MET A 209 -27.67 20.72 -2.56
N SER A 210 -28.41 19.72 -2.05
CA SER A 210 -28.09 19.05 -0.79
C SER A 210 -26.80 18.22 -0.91
N SER A 211 -26.06 18.12 0.19
CA SER A 211 -24.89 17.23 0.29
C SER A 211 -25.29 15.80 -0.05
N ALA A 212 -24.56 15.16 -0.97
CA ALA A 212 -24.94 13.86 -1.54
C ALA A 212 -25.09 12.75 -0.49
N ILE A 213 -24.34 12.83 0.62
CA ILE A 213 -24.41 11.88 1.73
C ILE A 213 -25.79 11.80 2.39
N LEU A 214 -26.59 12.87 2.35
CA LEU A 214 -27.94 12.88 2.93
C LEU A 214 -28.89 11.87 2.27
N ALA A 215 -28.65 11.55 0.99
CA ALA A 215 -29.43 10.54 0.28
C ALA A 215 -29.17 9.12 0.80
N THR A 216 -27.94 8.83 1.24
CA THR A 216 -27.50 7.47 1.59
C THR A 216 -27.61 7.16 3.08
N LEU A 217 -27.55 8.17 3.95
CA LEU A 217 -27.61 8.00 5.40
C LEU A 217 -28.99 7.50 5.89
N PRO A 218 -29.05 6.56 6.84
CA PRO A 218 -30.26 6.27 7.61
C PRO A 218 -30.89 7.49 8.29
N ALA A 219 -32.17 7.41 8.68
CA ALA A 219 -32.87 8.50 9.38
C ALA A 219 -32.24 8.85 10.73
N THR A 220 -31.64 7.88 11.42
CA THR A 220 -30.89 8.08 12.66
C THR A 220 -29.76 7.07 12.71
N GLY A 221 -28.57 7.50 13.12
CA GLY A 221 -27.45 6.58 13.30
C GLY A 221 -26.31 7.16 14.14
N LEU A 222 -25.47 6.26 14.63
CA LEU A 222 -24.21 6.54 15.29
C LEU A 222 -23.08 6.27 14.30
N TYR A 223 -22.15 7.22 14.17
CA TYR A 223 -21.08 7.14 13.19
C TYR A 223 -19.75 7.54 13.79
N LYS A 224 -18.71 6.72 13.56
CA LYS A 224 -17.32 7.16 13.71
C LYS A 224 -16.90 7.93 12.47
N VAL A 225 -15.93 8.82 12.60
CA VAL A 225 -15.37 9.54 11.45
C VAL A 225 -14.05 8.87 11.07
N ARG A 226 -13.98 8.36 9.83
CA ARG A 226 -12.78 7.76 9.27
C ARG A 226 -12.18 8.68 8.22
N ILE A 227 -10.88 8.90 8.34
CA ILE A 227 -10.08 9.65 7.38
C ILE A 227 -9.06 8.73 6.74
N TYR A 228 -9.04 8.77 5.42
CA TYR A 228 -7.94 8.30 4.61
C TYR A 228 -7.13 9.52 4.19
N SER A 229 -5.85 9.55 4.54
CA SER A 229 -4.91 10.61 4.18
C SER A 229 -3.75 9.95 3.44
N TYR A 230 -3.77 10.05 2.11
CA TYR A 230 -2.86 9.35 1.22
C TYR A 230 -2.79 7.84 1.53
N ALA A 231 -1.68 7.35 2.12
CA ALA A 231 -1.47 5.95 2.43
C ALA A 231 -1.84 5.55 3.87
N LYS A 232 -2.30 6.50 4.69
CA LYS A 232 -2.68 6.27 6.09
C LYS A 232 -4.19 6.35 6.26
N VAL A 233 -4.69 5.61 7.25
CA VAL A 233 -6.09 5.65 7.68
C VAL A 233 -6.16 5.82 9.19
N ALA A 234 -7.09 6.65 9.66
CA ALA A 234 -7.39 6.82 11.07
C ALA A 234 -8.90 6.91 11.25
N THR A 235 -9.40 6.49 12.41
CA THR A 235 -10.82 6.52 12.74
C THR A 235 -10.99 6.98 14.17
N THR A 236 -11.94 7.88 14.42
CA THR A 236 -12.30 8.26 15.79
C THR A 236 -12.76 7.05 16.58
N GLN A 237 -12.52 7.03 17.88
CA GLN A 237 -12.98 5.95 18.74
C GLN A 237 -14.45 6.11 19.08
N ASN A 238 -14.89 7.33 19.34
CA ASN A 238 -16.25 7.64 19.74
C ASN A 238 -17.10 8.02 18.53
N SER A 239 -18.37 7.63 18.58
CA SER A 239 -19.35 7.95 17.54
C SER A 239 -20.00 9.31 17.77
N ILE A 240 -20.32 10.02 16.70
CA ILE A 240 -21.28 11.13 16.69
C ILE A 240 -22.66 10.59 16.32
N ARG A 241 -23.73 11.26 16.77
CA ARG A 241 -25.10 10.95 16.35
C ARG A 241 -25.53 11.91 15.26
N ILE A 242 -26.11 11.38 14.19
CA ILE A 242 -26.73 12.19 13.13
C ILE A 242 -28.18 11.74 12.97
N ASN A 243 -29.09 12.70 13.04
CA ASN A 243 -30.52 12.49 12.82
C ASN A 243 -30.98 13.31 11.62
N LEU A 244 -31.54 12.62 10.63
CA LEU A 244 -32.23 13.23 9.50
C LEU A 244 -33.72 13.30 9.88
N LEU A 245 -34.13 14.44 10.43
CA LEU A 245 -35.50 14.67 10.85
C LEU A 245 -36.40 14.75 9.61
N ASN A 246 -37.64 14.24 9.73
CA ASN A 246 -38.64 14.28 8.66
C ASN A 246 -38.23 13.57 7.35
N LYS A 247 -37.31 12.60 7.42
CA LYS A 247 -36.89 11.74 6.30
C LYS A 247 -37.91 10.65 5.98
#